data_AF-A0A8X7C0I8-F1
#
_entry.id   AF-A0A8X7C0I8-F1
#
_cell.length_a   1.000
_cell.length_b   1.000
_cell.length_c   1.000
_cell.angle_alpha   90.00
_cell.angle_beta   90.00
_cell.angle_gamma   90.00
#
_symmetry.space_group_name_H-M   'P 1'
#
loop_
_entity.id
_entity.type
_entity.pdbx_description
1 polymer ?
#
loop_
_entity_poly.entity_id
_entity_poly.type
_entity_poly.pdbx_seq_one_letter_code
_entity_poly.pdbx_strand_id
1 'polypeptide(L)'
;MEDSTISSNNATVPAPQAVLLPTAIVSVKDINDAFQKCRILIDSASQGSFVRESCANLLQLKRTSLNINVDGLSSRKVGRVAGLDQ
;
A
#
# COMPACT_ATOMS: atom_id res chain seq x y z
N MET A 1 -48.32 5.57 39.34
CA MET A 1 -48.04 6.30 38.10
C MET A 1 -46.81 7.13 38.42
N GLU A 2 -45.61 6.86 37.92
CA GLU A 2 -45.22 6.30 36.63
C GLU A 2 -43.89 5.53 36.79
N ASP A 3 -43.82 4.27 36.34
CA ASP A 3 -42.55 3.55 36.23
C ASP A 3 -41.83 4.06 34.97
N SER A 4 -40.63 4.62 35.16
CA SER A 4 -39.82 5.15 34.06
C SER A 4 -39.13 4.00 33.34
N THR A 5 -39.69 3.55 32.22
CA THR A 5 -39.09 2.54 31.36
C THR A 5 -37.80 3.08 30.73
N ILE A 6 -36.65 2.61 31.24
CA ILE A 6 -35.34 2.88 30.63
C ILE A 6 -35.23 2.03 29.36
N SER A 7 -35.42 2.66 28.19
CA SER A 7 -35.12 2.03 26.90
C SER A 7 -33.61 2.06 26.65
N SER A 8 -32.92 0.97 26.98
CA SER A 8 -31.52 0.78 26.58
C SER A 8 -31.47 0.44 25.09
N ASN A 9 -31.10 1.42 24.27
CA ASN A 9 -30.84 1.19 22.85
C ASN A 9 -29.53 0.41 22.75
N ASN A 10 -29.60 -0.92 22.68
CA ASN A 10 -28.46 -1.75 22.29
C ASN A 10 -28.16 -1.46 20.81
N ALA A 11 -27.49 -0.34 20.55
CA ALA A 11 -26.85 -0.10 19.27
C ALA A 11 -25.72 -1.13 19.17
N THR A 12 -25.99 -2.24 18.50
CA THR A 12 -24.98 -3.19 18.08
C THR A 12 -23.97 -2.41 17.23
N VAL A 13 -22.86 -1.99 17.84
CA VAL A 13 -21.74 -1.41 17.10
C VAL A 13 -21.34 -2.49 16.09
N PRO A 14 -21.45 -2.25 14.77
CA PRO A 14 -21.05 -3.23 13.79
C PRO A 14 -19.61 -3.62 14.09
N ALA A 15 -19.33 -4.92 14.18
CA ALA A 15 -17.97 -5.40 14.36
C ALA A 15 -17.07 -4.73 13.31
N PRO A 16 -15.83 -4.30 13.68
CA PRO A 16 -14.96 -3.61 12.76
C PRO A 16 -14.81 -4.42 11.47
N GLN A 17 -15.36 -3.90 10.39
CA GLN A 17 -15.30 -4.54 9.09
C GLN A 17 -13.88 -4.38 8.58
N ALA A 18 -13.14 -5.49 8.52
CA ALA A 18 -11.83 -5.50 7.89
C ALA A 18 -12.03 -5.24 6.39
N VAL A 19 -11.65 -4.04 5.95
CA VAL A 19 -11.59 -3.71 4.53
C VAL A 19 -10.29 -4.27 3.98
N LEU A 20 -10.39 -5.25 3.07
CA LEU A 20 -9.22 -5.77 2.38
C LEU A 20 -8.76 -4.77 1.31
N LEU A 21 -7.45 -4.57 1.21
CA LEU A 21 -6.89 -3.77 0.13
C LEU A 21 -7.00 -4.52 -1.21
N PRO A 22 -7.42 -3.85 -2.29
CA PRO A 22 -7.55 -4.48 -3.60
C PRO A 22 -6.19 -4.88 -4.18
N THR A 23 -6.13 -6.04 -4.82
CA THR A 23 -4.94 -6.53 -5.55
C THR A 23 -5.30 -6.95 -6.97
N ALA A 24 -4.36 -6.84 -7.89
CA ALA A 24 -4.54 -7.26 -9.27
C ALA A 24 -3.26 -7.87 -9.85
N ILE A 25 -3.41 -8.77 -10.82
CA ILE A 25 -2.32 -9.21 -11.68
C ILE A 25 -2.38 -8.41 -12.98
N VAL A 26 -1.34 -7.63 -13.27
CA VAL A 26 -1.25 -6.77 -14.45
C VAL A 26 -0.11 -7.23 -15.37
N SER A 27 -0.22 -6.89 -16.66
CA SER A 27 0.89 -7.02 -17.62
C SER A 27 1.62 -5.68 -17.70
N VAL A 28 2.89 -5.64 -17.32
CA VAL A 28 3.75 -4.45 -17.37
C VAL A 28 4.81 -4.67 -18.43
N LYS A 29 5.07 -3.66 -19.25
CA LYS A 29 6.12 -3.71 -20.26
C LYS A 29 7.50 -3.50 -19.61
N ASP A 30 8.47 -4.33 -19.91
CA ASP A 30 9.87 -4.11 -19.54
C ASP A 30 10.59 -3.21 -20.57
N ILE A 31 11.87 -2.93 -20.34
CA ILE A 31 12.68 -2.09 -21.23
C ILE A 31 12.87 -2.67 -22.65
N ASN A 32 12.67 -3.99 -22.82
CA ASN A 32 12.81 -4.70 -24.08
C ASN A 32 11.46 -4.92 -24.77
N ASP A 33 10.44 -4.15 -24.37
CA ASP A 33 9.09 -4.22 -24.89
C ASP A 33 8.33 -5.54 -24.59
N ALA A 34 8.86 -6.41 -23.72
CA ALA A 34 8.22 -7.66 -23.33
C ALA A 34 7.27 -7.47 -22.13
N PHE A 35 6.15 -8.21 -22.11
CA PHE A 35 5.17 -8.12 -21.04
C PHE A 35 5.49 -9.07 -19.88
N GLN A 36 5.72 -8.50 -18.71
CA GLN A 36 5.92 -9.20 -17.45
C GLN A 36 4.65 -9.17 -16.60
N LYS A 37 4.32 -10.27 -15.93
CA LYS A 37 3.19 -10.31 -14.99
C LYS A 37 3.62 -9.79 -13.63
N CYS A 38 2.93 -8.78 -13.12
CA CYS A 38 3.19 -8.19 -11.81
C CYS A 38 1.93 -8.26 -10.94
N ARG A 39 2.10 -8.57 -9.65
CA ARG A 39 1.03 -8.38 -8.65
C ARG A 39 1.14 -6.98 -8.07
N ILE A 40 0.07 -6.20 -8.20
CA ILE A 40 -0.04 -4.88 -7.61
C ILE A 40 -0.99 -4.89 -6.41
N LEU A 41 -0.70 -4.03 -5.45
CA LEU A 41 -1.59 -3.64 -4.36
C LEU A 41 -2.07 -2.23 -4.70
N ILE A 42 -3.38 -2.02 -4.75
CA ILE A 42 -3.97 -0.71 -5.04
C ILE A 42 -4.28 -0.06 -3.69
N ASP A 43 -3.43 0.90 -3.30
CA ASP A 43 -3.50 1.56 -2.00
C ASP A 43 -3.57 3.09 -2.17
N SER A 44 -4.77 3.65 -2.05
CA SER A 44 -5.00 5.10 -2.13
C SER A 44 -4.54 5.87 -0.89
N ALA A 45 -4.23 5.18 0.21
CA ALA A 45 -3.70 5.78 1.43
C ALA A 45 -2.17 5.85 1.45
N SER A 46 -1.49 5.32 0.42
CA SER A 46 -0.04 5.40 0.28
C SER A 46 0.40 6.78 -0.24
N GLN A 47 1.56 7.27 0.22
CA GLN A 47 2.14 8.54 -0.25
C GLN A 47 2.62 8.46 -1.72
N GLY A 48 2.75 7.25 -2.27
CA GLY A 48 3.23 7.03 -3.63
C GLY A 48 3.23 5.55 -4.03
N SER A 49 3.62 5.31 -5.28
CA SER A 49 3.74 3.96 -5.82
C SER A 49 5.12 3.38 -5.56
N PHE A 50 5.17 2.20 -4.97
CA PHE A 50 6.42 1.51 -4.66
C PHE A 50 6.51 0.18 -5.39
N VAL A 51 7.73 -0.19 -5.77
CA VAL A 51 8.04 -1.44 -6.43
C VAL A 51 9.17 -2.14 -5.69
N ARG A 52 9.09 -3.47 -5.55
CA ARG A 52 10.20 -4.25 -5.00
C ARG A 52 11.39 -4.18 -5.94
N GLU A 53 12.59 -4.18 -5.37
CA GLU A 53 13.84 -4.22 -6.14
C GLU A 53 13.89 -5.38 -7.14
N SER A 54 13.44 -6.57 -6.75
CA SER A 54 13.37 -7.72 -7.67
C SER A 54 12.46 -7.48 -8.88
N CYS A 55 11.37 -6.72 -8.71
CA CYS A 55 10.46 -6.37 -9.80
C CYS A 55 11.06 -5.25 -10.67
N ALA A 56 11.73 -4.27 -10.07
CA ALA A 56 12.48 -3.27 -10.84
C ALA A 56 13.60 -3.91 -11.68
N ASN A 57 14.32 -4.89 -11.13
CA ASN A 57 15.35 -5.65 -11.83
C ASN A 57 14.75 -6.52 -12.94
N LEU A 58 13.61 -7.20 -12.67
CA LEU A 58 12.87 -7.98 -13.67
C LEU A 58 12.47 -7.12 -14.87
N LEU A 59 11.94 -5.92 -14.60
CA LEU A 59 11.51 -4.97 -15.62
C LEU A 59 12.67 -4.18 -16.24
N GLN A 60 13.90 -4.38 -15.73
CA GLN A 60 15.11 -3.65 -16.13
C GLN A 60 14.92 -2.12 -16.10
N LEU A 61 14.23 -1.63 -15.05
CA LEU A 61 13.96 -0.20 -14.91
C LEU A 61 15.26 0.57 -14.66
N LYS A 62 15.40 1.71 -15.34
CA LYS A 62 16.46 2.67 -15.04
C LYS A 62 16.24 3.23 -13.63
N ARG A 63 17.27 3.15 -12.79
CA ARG A 63 17.27 3.74 -11.44
C ARG A 63 17.88 5.13 -11.50
N THR A 64 17.30 6.03 -10.71
CA THR A 64 17.81 7.38 -10.48
C THR A 64 17.80 7.63 -8.98
N SER A 65 18.88 8.21 -8.47
CA SER A 65 18.97 8.59 -7.06
C SER A 65 18.01 9.75 -6.77
N LEU A 66 17.22 9.62 -5.72
CA LEU A 66 16.26 10.64 -5.28
C LEU A 66 16.49 10.94 -3.80
N ASN A 67 16.54 12.22 -3.46
CA ASN A 67 16.59 12.69 -2.07
C ASN A 67 15.19 13.16 -1.65
N ILE A 68 14.31 12.20 -1.39
CA ILE A 68 12.93 12.45 -0.96
C ILE A 68 12.69 11.78 0.40
N ASN A 69 11.84 12.40 1.21
CA ASN A 69 11.33 11.76 2.42
C ASN A 69 10.09 10.95 2.06
N VAL A 70 10.03 9.71 2.56
CA VAL A 70 8.87 8.85 2.47
C VAL A 70 8.37 8.60 3.88
N ASP A 71 7.13 8.97 4.14
CA ASP A 71 6.48 8.84 5.44
C ASP A 71 5.62 7.58 5.49
N GLY A 72 5.78 6.79 6.54
CA GLY A 72 4.98 5.60 6.79
C GLY A 72 4.12 5.76 8.04
N LEU A 73 3.06 4.96 8.15
CA LEU A 73 2.19 4.95 9.33
C LEU A 73 2.90 4.41 10.58
N SER A 74 3.95 3.60 10.39
CA SER A 74 4.80 3.21 11.51
C SER A 74 5.64 4.41 11.95
N SER A 75 5.62 4.77 13.24
CA SER A 75 6.52 5.77 13.84
C SER A 75 8.00 5.36 13.85
N ARG A 76 8.39 4.46 12.96
CA ARG A 76 9.69 3.82 12.89
C ARG A 76 10.43 4.37 11.68
N LYS A 77 11.48 5.13 11.94
CA LYS A 77 12.37 5.65 10.92
C LYS A 77 13.08 4.49 10.22
N VAL A 78 12.91 4.36 8.91
CA VAL A 78 13.68 3.43 8.09
C VAL A 78 14.96 4.15 7.64
N GLY A 79 16.07 3.42 7.55
CA GLY A 79 17.35 3.98 7.09
C GLY A 79 17.32 4.40 5.62
N ARG A 80 18.46 4.90 5.12
CA ARG A 80 18.63 5.21 3.69
C ARG A 80 18.44 3.92 2.87
N VAL A 81 17.43 3.89 2.02
CA VAL A 81 17.25 2.81 1.05
C VAL A 81 18.18 3.08 -0.14
N ALA A 82 19.02 2.09 -0.47
CA ALA A 82 19.98 2.23 -1.56
C ALA A 82 19.23 2.25 -2.91
N GLY A 83 19.06 3.44 -3.47
CA GLY A 83 18.70 3.59 -4.87
C GLY A 83 19.93 3.41 -5.77
N LEU A 84 20.57 2.22 -5.74
CA LEU A 84 21.78 1.83 -6.49
C LEU A 84 22.57 3.02 -7.09
N ASP A 85 23.50 3.57 -6.31
CA ASP A 85 24.49 4.51 -6.83
C ASP A 85 25.51 3.70 -7.65
N GLN A 86 25.74 4.09 -8.92
CA GLN A 86 26.81 3.54 -9.77
C GLN A 86 28.19 4.02 -9.32
#